data_AF-A0A9E2TSB3-F1
#
_entry.id   AF-A0A9E2TSB3-F1
#
_cell.length_a   1.000
_cell.length_b   1.000
_cell.length_c   1.000
_cell.angle_alpha   90.00
_cell.angle_beta   90.00
_cell.angle_gamma   90.00
#
_symmetry.space_group_name_H-M   'P 1'
#
loop_
_entity.id
_entity.type
_entity.pdbx_description
1 polymer ?
#
loop_
_entity_poly.entity_id
_entity_poly.type
_entity_poly.pdbx_seq_one_letter_code
_entity_poly.pdbx_strand_id
1 'polypeptide(L)' 'QEDVIFRFPESFRNAKGTIYFYHPSKKLFDKTFQVVLNDQNQQSINRDELVRGRYKVKVSWQVGGLSYFQEKELYLQ' A
#
# COMPACT_ATOMS: atom_id res chain seq x y z
N GLN A 1 0.85 -13.57 10.93
CA GLN A 1 1.79 -12.46 11.26
C GLN A 1 0.96 -11.18 11.36
N GLU A 2 1.47 -10.08 11.92
CA GLU A 2 0.71 -8.81 11.91
C GLU A 2 0.64 -8.22 10.49
N ASP A 3 -0.53 -7.68 10.14
CA ASP A 3 -0.80 -7.06 8.84
C ASP A 3 0.00 -5.76 8.62
N VAL A 4 0.13 -5.35 7.36
CA VAL A 4 0.64 -4.02 7.01
C VAL A 4 -0.54 -3.04 6.94
N ILE A 5 -0.58 -2.09 7.88
CA ILE A 5 -1.67 -1.11 7.97
C ILE A 5 -1.29 0.20 7.27
N PHE A 6 -2.10 0.61 6.31
CA PHE A 6 -2.04 1.92 5.66
C PHE A 6 -3.09 2.82 6.28
N ARG A 7 -2.68 4.01 6.75
CA ARG A 7 -3.56 5.03 7.33
C ARG A 7 -3.58 6.24 6.41
N PHE A 8 -4.76 6.61 5.94
CA PHE A 8 -4.97 7.77 5.08
C PHE A 8 -5.66 8.89 5.88
N PRO A 9 -5.39 10.18 5.59
CA PRO A 9 -6.11 11.27 6.24
C PRO A 9 -7.61 11.25 5.89
N GLU A 10 -8.45 11.86 6.72
CA GLU A 10 -9.91 11.87 6.53
C GLU A 10 -10.36 12.46 5.19
N SER A 11 -9.66 13.48 4.70
CA SER A 11 -9.91 14.13 3.40
C SER A 11 -9.76 13.19 2.19
N PHE A 12 -9.27 11.96 2.39
CA PHE A 12 -9.03 10.96 1.33
C PHE A 12 -10.05 9.82 1.34
N ARG A 13 -11.20 9.96 2.03
CA ARG A 13 -12.22 8.90 2.15
C ARG A 13 -12.71 8.30 0.82
N ASN A 14 -12.67 9.09 -0.26
CA ASN A 14 -13.07 8.67 -1.61
C ASN A 14 -11.87 8.54 -2.58
N ALA A 15 -10.64 8.45 -2.05
CA ALA A 15 -9.46 8.34 -2.88
C ALA A 15 -9.46 7.01 -3.66
N LYS A 16 -9.12 7.08 -4.94
CA LYS A 16 -8.87 5.91 -5.78
C LYS A 16 -7.39 5.83 -6.06
N GLY A 17 -6.82 4.63 -6.01
CA GLY A 17 -5.38 4.50 -6.14
C GLY A 17 -4.89 3.07 -6.07
N THR A 18 -3.57 2.93 -6.06
CA THR A 18 -2.86 1.66 -6.00
C THR A 18 -1.75 1.70 -4.96
N ILE A 19 -1.63 0.63 -4.19
CA ILE A 19 -0.50 0.32 -3.32
C ILE A 19 0.32 -0.75 -4.03
N TYR A 20 1.54 -0.43 -4.42
CA TYR A 20 2.46 -1.32 -5.11
C TYR A 20 3.64 -1.68 -4.22
N PHE A 21 3.80 -2.96 -3.94
CA PHE A 21 4.93 -3.55 -3.24
C PHE A 21 5.93 -4.05 -4.27
N TYR A 22 7.08 -3.39 -4.38
CA TYR A 22 8.20 -3.83 -5.21
C TYR A 22 9.21 -4.62 -4.38
N HIS A 23 9.50 -5.85 -4.77
CA HIS A 23 10.51 -6.68 -4.14
C HIS A 23 11.80 -6.70 -4.98
N PRO A 24 12.94 -6.21 -4.47
CA PRO A 24 14.16 -6.01 -5.26
C PRO A 24 14.81 -7.32 -5.71
N SER A 25 14.49 -8.46 -5.10
CA SER A 25 15.10 -9.74 -5.49
C SER A 25 14.50 -10.31 -6.77
N LYS A 26 13.17 -10.27 -6.94
CA LYS A 26 12.43 -10.90 -8.05
C LYS A 26 11.07 -10.23 -8.22
N LYS A 27 10.76 -9.85 -9.46
CA LYS A 27 9.46 -9.29 -9.88
C LYS A 27 8.26 -10.18 -9.54
N LEU A 28 8.46 -11.51 -9.45
CA LEU A 28 7.40 -12.46 -9.06
C LEU A 28 6.82 -12.19 -7.66
N PHE A 29 7.61 -11.55 -6.77
CA PHE A 29 7.18 -11.23 -5.41
C PHE A 29 6.54 -9.84 -5.29
N ASP A 30 6.44 -9.11 -6.40
CA ASP A 30 5.72 -7.85 -6.44
C ASP A 30 4.22 -8.09 -6.24
N LYS A 31 3.57 -7.18 -5.54
CA LYS A 31 2.11 -7.19 -5.34
C LYS A 31 1.53 -5.81 -5.58
N THR A 32 0.34 -5.77 -6.14
CA THR A 32 -0.43 -4.53 -6.34
C THR A 32 -1.80 -4.70 -5.72
N PHE A 33 -2.20 -3.74 -4.90
CA PHE A 33 -3.51 -3.68 -4.28
C PHE A 33 -4.19 -2.37 -4.68
N GLN A 34 -5.50 -2.41 -4.92
CA GLN A 34 -6.29 -1.19 -5.06
C GLN A 34 -6.47 -0.55 -3.68
N VAL A 35 -6.50 0.79 -3.62
CA VAL A 35 -6.85 1.50 -2.40
C VAL A 35 -8.33 1.28 -2.10
N VAL A 36 -8.61 0.56 -1.02
CA VAL A 36 -9.96 0.27 -0.51
C VAL A 36 -9.95 0.55 0.97
N LEU A 37 -10.49 1.71 1.35
CA LEU A 37 -10.48 2.19 2.72
C LEU A 37 -11.71 1.70 3.48
N ASN A 38 -11.51 1.30 4.74
CA ASN A 38 -12.58 1.02 5.69
C ASN A 38 -13.13 2.33 6.32
N ASP A 39 -14.10 2.20 7.22
CA ASP A 39 -14.72 3.34 7.92
C ASP A 39 -13.75 4.17 8.78
N GLN A 40 -12.55 3.66 9.05
CA GLN A 40 -11.49 4.32 9.79
C GLN A 40 -10.42 4.95 8.88
N ASN A 41 -10.70 5.08 7.57
CA ASN A 41 -9.76 5.51 6.53
C ASN A 41 -8.46 4.69 6.51
N GLN A 42 -8.59 3.37 6.72
CA GLN A 42 -7.48 2.45 6.76
C GLN A 42 -7.65 1.30 5.78
N GLN A 43 -6.52 0.74 5.36
CA GLN A 43 -6.47 -0.51 4.62
C GLN A 43 -5.46 -1.44 5.27
N SER A 44 -5.89 -2.68 5.52
CA SER A 44 -5.02 -3.76 5.98
C SER A 44 -4.62 -4.62 4.79
N ILE A 45 -3.32 -4.89 4.65
CA ILE A 45 -2.80 -5.87 3.70
C ILE A 45 -2.32 -7.08 4.49
N ASN A 46 -2.88 -8.25 4.20
CA ASN A 46 -2.49 -9.48 4.85
C ASN A 46 -1.04 -9.79 4.49
N ARG A 47 -0.19 -9.91 5.51
CA ARG A 47 1.24 -10.16 5.34
C ARG A 47 1.55 -11.53 4.73
N ASP A 48 0.64 -12.49 4.82
CA ASP A 48 0.78 -13.81 4.20
C ASP A 48 0.71 -13.74 2.67
N GLU A 49 0.21 -12.63 2.10
CA GLU A 49 0.27 -12.36 0.66
C GLU A 49 1.66 -11.88 0.19
N LEU A 50 2.57 -11.58 1.12
CA LEU A 50 3.89 -11.00 0.87
C LEU A 50 4.99 -11.98 1.29
N VAL A 51 6.05 -12.06 0.50
CA VAL A 51 7.22 -12.88 0.83
C VAL A 51 8.12 -12.08 1.78
N ARG A 52 8.79 -12.74 2.73
CA ARG A 52 9.75 -12.07 3.61
C ARG A 52 10.86 -11.38 2.82
N GLY A 53 11.30 -10.22 3.28
CA GLY A 53 12.34 -9.44 2.64
C GLY A 53 12.08 -7.94 2.64
N ARG A 54 12.89 -7.23 1.85
CA ARG A 54 12.78 -5.77 1.68
C ARG A 54 11.75 -5.47 0.60
N TYR A 55 10.90 -4.51 0.86
CA TYR A 55 9.99 -3.94 -0.13
C TYR A 55 10.21 -2.44 -0.24
N LYS A 56 10.12 -1.95 -1.48
CA LYS A 56 9.82 -0.55 -1.75
C LYS A 56 8.33 -0.44 -2.02
N VAL A 57 7.62 0.21 -1.11
CA VAL A 57 6.17 0.38 -1.18
C VAL A 57 5.87 1.73 -1.80
N LYS A 58 5.17 1.73 -2.92
CA LYS A 58 4.74 2.91 -3.65
C LYS A 58 3.22 3.03 -3.57
N VAL A 59 2.73 4.16 -3.10
CA VAL A 59 1.30 4.45 -3.03
C VAL A 59 1.01 5.60 -3.98
N SER A 60 0.08 5.39 -4.91
CA SER A 60 -0.39 6.41 -5.86
C SER A 60 -1.89 6.53 -5.71
N TRP A 61 -2.41 7.73 -5.54
CA TRP A 61 -3.86 7.93 -5.39
C TRP A 61 -4.31 9.29 -5.89
N GLN A 62 -5.59 9.40 -6.21
CA GLN A 62 -6.22 10.61 -6.71
C GLN A 62 -7.42 10.97 -5.83
N VAL A 63 -7.52 12.25 -5.47
CA VAL A 63 -8.70 12.82 -4.78
C VAL A 63 -8.91 14.25 -5.26
N GLY A 64 -10.17 14.62 -5.56
CA GLY A 64 -10.52 15.98 -5.97
C GLY A 64 -9.77 16.50 -7.20
N GLY A 65 -9.40 15.62 -8.13
CA GLY A 65 -8.63 15.99 -9.33
C GLY A 65 -7.11 16.10 -9.13
N LEU A 66 -6.62 16.00 -7.90
CA LEU A 66 -5.18 16.02 -7.58
C LEU A 66 -4.63 14.60 -7.44
N SER A 67 -3.43 14.39 -7.98
CA SER A 67 -2.69 13.13 -7.89
C SER A 67 -1.61 13.22 -6.83
N TYR A 68 -1.51 12.18 -6.02
CA TYR A 68 -0.55 12.07 -4.92
C TYR A 68 0.28 10.81 -5.10
N PHE A 69 1.53 10.88 -4.67
CA PHE A 69 2.49 9.79 -4.70
C PHE A 69 3.32 9.76 -3.42
N GLN A 70 3.50 8.57 -2.85
CA GLN A 70 4.39 8.37 -1.72
C GLN A 70 5.18 7.07 -1.89
N GLU A 71 6.43 7.07 -1.47
CA GLU A 71 7.30 5.89 -1.46
C GLU A 71 7.89 5.69 -0.06
N LYS A 72 7.92 4.44 0.42
CA LYS A 72 8.57 4.06 1.68
C LYS A 72 9.25 2.69 1.55
N GLU A 73 10.27 2.48 2.35
CA GLU A 73 10.87 1.15 2.52
C GLU A 73 10.19 0.40 3.67
N LEU A 74 10.00 -0.91 3.48
CA LEU A 74 9.43 -1.83 4.45
C LEU A 74 10.28 -3.10 4.50
N TYR A 75 10.56 -3.61 5.69
CA TYR A 75 11.24 -4.89 5.86
C TYR A 75 10.34 -5.88 6.58
N LEU A 76 9.99 -6.97 5.90
CA LEU A 76 9.19 -8.07 6.45
C LEU A 76 10.13 -9.20 6.91
N GLN A 77 10.15 -9.42 8.21
CA GLN A 77 10.89 -10.49 8.89
C GLN A 77 10.16 -11.83 8.93
#